data_AF-A0A2R6NIG2-F1
#
_entry.id   AF-A0A2R6NIG2-F1
#
_cell.length_a   1.000
_cell.length_b   1.000
_cell.length_c   1.000
_cell.angle_alpha   90.00
_cell.angle_beta   90.00
_cell.angle_gamma   90.00
#
_symmetry.space_group_name_H-M   'P 1'
#
loop_
_entity.id
_entity.type
_entity.pdbx_description
1 polymer ?
#
loop_
_entity_poly.entity_id
_entity_poly.type
_entity_poly.pdbx_seq_one_letter_code
_entity_poly.pdbx_strand_id
1 'polypeptide(L)'
;MLSRQVSQSLRSLSRHRSLARTARTYATETDANYVNIVEVGPRDGLQNEKAVIPPEVKIQLVERLAKAGMKTIESGSFVSPKWVPQMAGTAEVISKMERLPGNHYPVLVPNLKGLEILLDLLAQHPPSPNTPPPTDEIAIFTAATDAFCKANTNCTIAESLSRLETVTQKALDQGLRVRGHVSILLAAI
;
A
#
# COMPACT_ATOMS: atom_id res chain seq x y z
N MET A 1 -46.43 67.00 28.21
CA MET A 1 -46.76 66.39 29.51
C MET A 1 -46.37 64.92 29.48
N LEU A 2 -45.40 64.54 30.32
CA LEU A 2 -45.16 63.23 30.98
C LEU A 2 -45.31 61.95 30.12
N SER A 3 -44.22 61.26 29.77
CA SER A 3 -43.46 60.29 30.58
C SER A 3 -43.84 58.84 30.25
N ARG A 4 -42.88 58.05 29.73
CA ARG A 4 -42.34 56.83 30.36
C ARG A 4 -41.48 56.04 29.36
N GLN A 5 -40.20 55.89 29.70
CA GLN A 5 -39.30 54.86 29.19
C GLN A 5 -39.81 53.47 29.56
N VAL A 6 -39.68 52.52 28.63
CA VAL A 6 -39.51 51.10 28.97
C VAL A 6 -38.34 50.56 28.16
N SER A 7 -37.28 50.25 28.89
CA SER A 7 -36.12 49.44 28.51
C SER A 7 -36.55 47.98 28.31
N GLN A 8 -35.99 47.31 27.29
CA GLN A 8 -35.61 45.88 27.28
C GLN A 8 -35.01 45.57 25.90
N SER A 9 -33.68 45.49 25.79
CA SER A 9 -32.86 44.29 26.03
C SER A 9 -32.57 43.56 24.72
N LEU A 10 -31.35 43.78 24.24
CA LEU A 10 -30.68 43.11 23.13
C LEU A 10 -30.61 41.59 23.39
N ARG A 11 -31.16 40.78 22.47
CA ARG A 11 -30.76 39.39 22.32
C ARG A 11 -29.98 39.24 21.02
N SER A 12 -28.66 39.39 21.16
CA SER A 12 -27.67 38.97 20.18
C SER A 12 -27.81 37.45 19.99
N LEU A 13 -28.23 37.04 18.80
CA LEU A 13 -28.16 35.64 18.37
C LEU A 13 -26.71 35.36 17.94
N SER A 14 -25.88 34.88 18.88
CA SER A 14 -24.59 34.30 18.56
C SER A 14 -24.81 32.99 17.80
N ARG A 15 -24.70 33.05 16.46
CA ARG A 15 -24.52 31.85 15.64
C ARG A 15 -23.12 31.28 15.93
N HIS A 16 -23.03 30.37 16.88
CA HIS A 16 -21.86 29.51 16.99
C HIS A 16 -21.82 28.59 15.76
N ARG A 17 -21.02 28.97 14.76
CA ARG A 17 -20.52 28.02 13.76
C ARG A 17 -19.64 27.02 14.52
N SER A 18 -20.23 25.86 14.81
CA SER A 18 -19.48 24.66 15.17
C SER A 18 -18.56 24.33 13.99
N LEU A 19 -17.28 24.68 14.10
CA LEU A 19 -16.22 24.08 13.31
C LEU A 19 -16.09 22.64 13.80
N ALA A 20 -16.95 21.75 13.30
CA ALA A 20 -16.77 20.32 13.46
C ALA A 20 -15.45 19.97 12.76
N ARG A 21 -14.39 19.86 13.56
CA ARG A 21 -13.11 19.34 13.15
C ARG A 21 -13.37 17.86 12.88
N THR A 22 -13.73 17.51 11.64
CA THR A 22 -13.89 16.12 11.22
C THR A 22 -12.59 15.41 11.56
N ALA A 23 -12.62 14.60 12.62
CA ALA A 23 -11.51 13.75 12.96
C ALA A 23 -11.30 12.86 11.74
N ARG A 24 -10.14 12.99 11.07
CA ARG A 24 -9.76 12.04 10.03
C ARG A 24 -9.56 10.71 10.74
N THR A 25 -10.54 9.82 10.63
CA THR A 25 -10.36 8.42 10.97
C THR A 25 -9.44 7.82 9.92
N TYR A 26 -8.25 7.39 10.34
CA TYR A 26 -7.28 6.68 9.49
C TYR A 26 -7.65 5.20 9.30
N ALA A 27 -8.74 4.75 9.93
CA ALA A 27 -9.29 3.42 9.77
C ALA A 27 -10.49 3.48 8.82
N THR A 28 -10.51 2.57 7.84
CA THR A 28 -11.67 2.35 6.98
C THR A 28 -12.82 1.82 7.85
N GLU A 29 -13.99 2.44 7.80
CA GLU A 29 -15.20 1.85 8.40
C GLU A 29 -15.43 0.48 7.75
N THR A 30 -15.52 -0.56 8.58
CA THR A 30 -15.68 -1.93 8.13
C THR A 30 -16.75 -2.61 8.99
N ASP A 31 -17.46 -3.57 8.39
CA ASP A 31 -18.38 -4.43 9.12
C ASP A 31 -17.57 -5.22 10.17
N ALA A 32 -18.01 -5.21 11.42
CA ALA A 32 -17.26 -5.76 12.55
C ALA A 32 -16.91 -7.25 12.41
N ASN A 33 -17.56 -7.95 11.48
CA ASN A 33 -17.38 -9.39 11.22
C ASN A 33 -16.62 -9.70 9.91
N TYR A 34 -16.10 -8.70 9.19
CA TYR A 34 -15.37 -8.93 7.95
C TYR A 34 -13.85 -8.84 8.16
N VAL A 35 -13.11 -9.87 7.72
CA VAL A 35 -11.64 -9.91 7.78
C VAL A 35 -11.08 -9.99 6.37
N ASN A 36 -10.23 -9.03 6.01
CA ASN A 36 -9.45 -9.09 4.77
C ASN A 36 -8.08 -9.72 5.04
N ILE A 37 -7.85 -10.93 4.50
CA ILE A 37 -6.55 -11.59 4.57
C ILE A 37 -5.70 -11.13 3.38
N VAL A 38 -4.45 -10.75 3.66
CA VAL A 38 -3.45 -10.40 2.66
C VAL A 38 -2.39 -11.48 2.70
N GLU A 39 -2.39 -12.31 1.67
CA GLU A 39 -1.45 -13.42 1.54
C GLU A 39 -0.11 -12.89 1.04
N VAL A 40 0.93 -13.01 1.86
CA VAL A 40 2.27 -12.47 1.58
C VAL A 40 3.30 -13.54 1.27
N GLY A 41 2.93 -14.82 1.31
CA GLY A 41 3.78 -15.98 1.04
C GLY A 41 4.58 -15.87 -0.27
N PRO A 42 3.97 -15.48 -1.41
CA PRO A 42 4.70 -15.35 -2.68
C PRO A 42 5.76 -14.24 -2.70
N ARG A 43 5.66 -13.22 -1.83
CA ARG A 43 6.67 -12.16 -1.68
C ARG A 43 7.51 -12.38 -0.44
N ASP A 44 6.94 -12.08 0.73
CA ASP A 44 7.66 -12.05 2.01
C ASP A 44 8.08 -13.44 2.48
N GLY A 45 7.24 -14.45 2.24
CA GLY A 45 7.59 -15.85 2.52
C GLY A 45 8.78 -16.29 1.67
N LEU A 46 8.62 -16.28 0.34
CA LEU A 46 9.67 -16.72 -0.58
C LEU A 46 10.96 -15.89 -0.50
N GLN A 47 10.89 -14.62 -0.12
CA GLN A 47 12.07 -13.78 0.09
C GLN A 47 12.99 -14.32 1.20
N ASN A 48 12.41 -14.95 2.23
CA ASN A 48 13.14 -15.49 3.37
C ASN A 48 13.56 -16.97 3.19
N GLU A 49 13.19 -17.58 2.06
CA GLU A 49 13.60 -18.95 1.74
C GLU A 49 15.05 -19.01 1.25
N LYS A 50 15.73 -20.11 1.61
CA LYS A 50 17.14 -20.34 1.22
C LYS A 50 17.29 -20.59 -0.28
N ALA A 51 16.31 -21.24 -0.90
CA ALA A 51 16.33 -21.60 -2.31
C ALA A 51 15.71 -20.49 -3.17
N VAL A 52 16.33 -20.20 -4.31
CA VAL A 52 15.72 -19.32 -5.33
C VAL A 52 14.75 -20.14 -6.15
N ILE A 53 13.46 -19.79 -6.04
CA ILE A 53 12.38 -20.48 -6.74
C ILE A 53 12.20 -19.91 -8.16
N PRO A 54 12.10 -20.75 -9.21
CA PRO A 54 11.87 -20.30 -10.58
C PRO A 54 10.54 -19.53 -10.76
N PRO A 55 10.46 -18.58 -11.71
CA PRO A 55 9.24 -17.81 -11.99
C PRO A 55 8.00 -18.67 -12.24
N GLU A 56 8.13 -19.78 -12.95
CA GLU A 56 7.01 -20.68 -13.29
C GLU A 56 6.37 -21.28 -12.05
N VAL A 57 7.18 -21.62 -11.05
CA VAL A 57 6.70 -22.17 -9.77
C VAL A 57 6.02 -21.07 -8.94
N LYS A 58 6.55 -19.84 -8.98
CA LYS A 58 5.92 -18.68 -8.32
C LYS A 58 4.55 -18.37 -8.92
N ILE A 59 4.42 -18.42 -10.25
CA ILE A 59 3.13 -18.26 -10.95
C ILE A 59 2.13 -19.29 -10.44
N GLN A 60 2.51 -20.57 -10.41
CA GLN A 60 1.64 -21.65 -9.92
C GLN A 60 1.21 -21.43 -8.47
N LEU A 61 2.12 -20.93 -7.61
CA LEU A 61 1.79 -20.61 -6.22
C LEU A 61 0.71 -19.51 -6.14
N VAL A 62 0.91 -18.39 -6.82
CA VAL A 62 -0.04 -17.27 -6.81
C VAL A 62 -1.40 -17.70 -7.35
N GLU A 63 -1.45 -18.43 -8.46
CA GLU A 63 -2.69 -18.91 -9.05
C GLU A 63 -3.44 -19.89 -8.14
N ARG A 64 -2.72 -20.79 -7.46
CA ARG A 64 -3.33 -21.73 -6.50
C ARG A 64 -3.91 -21.00 -5.29
N LEU A 65 -3.21 -19.98 -4.78
CA LEU A 65 -3.71 -19.14 -3.68
C LEU A 65 -4.97 -18.36 -4.11
N ALA A 66 -4.98 -17.81 -5.32
CA ALA A 66 -6.14 -17.13 -5.88
C ALA A 66 -7.34 -18.08 -6.02
N LYS A 67 -7.11 -19.29 -6.55
CA LYS A 67 -8.12 -20.35 -6.70
C LYS A 67 -8.60 -20.91 -5.35
N ALA A 68 -7.78 -20.84 -4.31
CA ALA A 68 -8.16 -21.18 -2.93
C ALA A 68 -9.02 -20.10 -2.25
N GLY A 69 -9.26 -18.97 -2.90
CA GLY A 69 -10.16 -17.91 -2.42
C GLY A 69 -9.47 -16.67 -1.87
N MET A 70 -8.13 -16.60 -1.92
CA MET A 70 -7.41 -15.39 -1.49
C MET A 70 -7.74 -14.21 -2.41
N LYS A 71 -8.16 -13.09 -1.82
CA LYS A 71 -8.56 -11.87 -2.54
C LYS A 71 -7.42 -10.88 -2.73
N THR A 72 -6.45 -10.86 -1.81
CA THR A 72 -5.28 -10.00 -1.91
C THR A 72 -4.03 -10.85 -1.76
N ILE A 73 -3.17 -10.89 -2.79
CA ILE A 73 -1.96 -11.72 -2.81
C ILE A 73 -0.76 -10.86 -3.19
N GLU A 74 0.16 -10.62 -2.25
CA GLU A 74 1.39 -9.90 -2.53
C GLU A 74 2.31 -10.76 -3.40
N SER A 75 2.36 -10.43 -4.69
CA SER A 75 2.77 -11.35 -5.76
C SER A 75 4.25 -11.22 -6.16
N GLY A 76 4.98 -10.32 -5.52
CA GLY A 76 6.43 -10.17 -5.73
C GLY A 76 6.95 -8.78 -5.35
N SER A 77 8.18 -8.50 -5.75
CA SER A 77 8.83 -7.23 -5.45
C SER A 77 9.75 -6.74 -6.57
N PHE A 78 9.70 -5.42 -6.82
CA PHE A 78 10.63 -4.70 -7.69
C PHE A 78 11.86 -4.17 -6.92
N VAL A 79 12.43 -5.03 -6.08
CA VAL A 79 13.76 -4.86 -5.46
C VAL A 79 14.86 -5.23 -6.44
N SER A 80 16.10 -4.90 -6.11
CA SER A 80 17.24 -5.33 -6.92
C SER A 80 17.46 -6.84 -6.80
N PRO A 81 17.48 -7.61 -7.92
CA PRO A 81 17.80 -9.04 -7.90
C PRO A 81 19.21 -9.34 -7.39
N LYS A 82 20.12 -8.36 -7.44
CA LYS A 82 21.47 -8.48 -6.87
C LYS A 82 21.43 -8.62 -5.34
N TRP A 83 20.53 -7.89 -4.70
CA TRP A 83 20.40 -7.85 -3.24
C TRP A 83 19.39 -8.88 -2.74
N VAL A 84 18.34 -9.15 -3.53
CA VAL A 84 17.29 -10.12 -3.20
C VAL A 84 17.04 -11.04 -4.41
N PRO A 85 17.91 -12.05 -4.64
CA PRO A 85 17.77 -12.99 -5.77
C PRO A 85 16.43 -13.72 -5.79
N GLN A 86 15.84 -13.98 -4.62
CA GLN A 86 14.55 -14.63 -4.46
C GLN A 86 13.43 -13.88 -5.20
N MET A 87 13.52 -12.55 -5.33
CA MET A 87 12.50 -11.71 -5.99
C MET A 87 12.79 -11.46 -7.47
N ALA A 88 13.85 -12.07 -8.02
CA ALA A 88 14.09 -12.07 -9.46
C ALA A 88 12.88 -12.66 -10.22
N GLY A 89 12.61 -12.11 -11.40
CA GLY A 89 11.51 -12.56 -12.26
C GLY A 89 10.13 -12.04 -11.87
N THR A 90 9.99 -11.10 -10.91
CA THR A 90 8.68 -10.54 -10.53
C THR A 90 7.88 -10.02 -11.74
N ALA A 91 8.53 -9.31 -12.69
CA ALA A 91 7.86 -8.81 -13.90
C ALA A 91 7.28 -9.93 -14.77
N GLU A 92 7.98 -11.06 -14.87
CA GLU A 92 7.53 -12.24 -15.58
C GLU A 92 6.35 -12.91 -14.84
N VAL A 93 6.44 -13.04 -13.52
CA VAL A 93 5.38 -13.64 -12.70
C VAL A 93 4.07 -12.87 -12.89
N ILE A 94 4.10 -11.55 -12.67
CA ILE A 94 2.86 -10.77 -12.68
C ILE A 94 2.30 -10.53 -14.09
N SER A 95 3.11 -10.65 -15.14
CA SER A 95 2.62 -10.59 -16.53
C SER A 95 1.98 -11.89 -16.98
N LYS A 96 2.58 -13.04 -16.66
CA LYS A 96 2.16 -14.37 -17.15
C LYS A 96 1.09 -15.07 -16.32
N MET A 97 0.96 -14.75 -15.03
CA MET A 97 -0.02 -15.41 -14.17
C MET A 97 -1.47 -15.13 -14.60
N GLU A 98 -2.34 -16.11 -14.42
CA GLU A 98 -3.78 -15.92 -14.52
C GLU A 98 -4.27 -15.02 -13.38
N ARG A 99 -4.91 -13.90 -13.74
CA ARG A 99 -5.45 -12.93 -12.78
C ARG A 99 -6.96 -13.06 -12.71
N LEU A 100 -7.47 -13.56 -11.59
CA LEU A 100 -8.91 -13.68 -11.36
C LEU A 100 -9.58 -12.30 -11.18
N PRO A 101 -10.72 -12.02 -11.83
CA PRO A 101 -11.47 -10.78 -11.63
C PRO A 101 -11.85 -10.56 -10.16
N GLY A 102 -11.70 -9.32 -9.69
CA GLY A 102 -12.00 -8.94 -8.30
C GLY A 102 -10.94 -9.35 -7.27
N ASN A 103 -9.82 -9.95 -7.70
CA ASN A 103 -8.65 -10.16 -6.85
C ASN A 103 -7.61 -9.04 -7.08
N HIS A 104 -6.81 -8.77 -6.06
CA HIS A 104 -5.73 -7.78 -6.06
C HIS A 104 -4.38 -8.45 -5.89
N TYR A 105 -3.40 -8.00 -6.67
CA TYR A 105 -2.06 -8.60 -6.72
C TYR A 105 -0.96 -7.57 -6.41
N PRO A 106 -0.92 -7.00 -5.19
CA PRO A 106 0.05 -5.97 -4.84
C PRO A 106 1.50 -6.44 -5.00
N VAL A 107 2.39 -5.49 -5.22
CA VAL A 107 3.84 -5.72 -5.35
C VAL A 107 4.64 -4.72 -4.52
N LEU A 108 5.73 -5.17 -3.90
CA LEU A 108 6.60 -4.30 -3.11
C LEU A 108 7.51 -3.46 -4.02
N VAL A 109 7.45 -2.13 -3.87
CA VAL A 109 8.22 -1.16 -4.66
C VAL A 109 8.97 -0.22 -3.71
N PRO A 110 10.24 -0.50 -3.39
CA PRO A 110 10.96 0.24 -2.35
C PRO A 110 11.61 1.56 -2.83
N ASN A 111 11.64 1.82 -4.13
CA ASN A 111 12.30 2.99 -4.71
C ASN A 111 11.76 3.33 -6.11
N LEU A 112 12.17 4.50 -6.64
CA LEU A 112 11.71 5.01 -7.94
C LEU A 112 12.09 4.11 -9.12
N LYS A 113 13.26 3.49 -9.09
CA LYS A 113 13.69 2.58 -10.16
C LYS A 113 12.77 1.36 -10.24
N GLY A 114 12.40 0.78 -9.10
CA GLY A 114 11.41 -0.30 -9.05
C GLY A 114 10.05 0.14 -9.56
N LEU A 115 9.64 1.37 -9.23
CA LEU A 115 8.38 1.94 -9.72
C LEU A 115 8.39 2.14 -11.24
N GLU A 116 9.49 2.65 -11.81
CA GLU A 116 9.63 2.84 -13.26
C GLU A 116 9.50 1.52 -14.01
N ILE A 117 10.17 0.47 -13.55
CA ILE A 117 10.04 -0.88 -14.16
C ILE A 117 8.59 -1.37 -14.09
N LEU A 118 7.91 -1.14 -12.98
CA LEU A 118 6.49 -1.49 -12.84
C LEU A 118 5.62 -0.69 -13.82
N LEU A 119 5.82 0.62 -13.92
CA LEU A 119 5.03 1.47 -14.81
C LEU A 119 5.24 1.10 -16.28
N ASP A 120 6.48 0.80 -16.69
CA ASP A 120 6.79 0.31 -18.04
C ASP A 120 6.07 -1.01 -18.33
N LEU A 121 5.99 -1.90 -17.34
CA LEU A 121 5.27 -3.17 -17.46
C LEU A 121 3.76 -2.97 -17.56
N LEU A 122 3.19 -2.07 -16.77
CA LEU A 122 1.77 -1.73 -16.81
C LEU A 122 1.39 -1.10 -18.15
N ALA A 123 2.25 -0.24 -18.71
CA ALA A 123 2.06 0.35 -20.03
C ALA A 123 2.03 -0.71 -21.15
N GLN A 124 2.78 -1.81 -21.00
CA GLN A 124 2.76 -2.95 -21.92
C GLN A 124 1.53 -3.85 -21.77
N HIS A 125 0.79 -3.74 -20.66
CA HIS A 125 -0.37 -4.58 -20.35
C HIS A 125 -1.58 -3.70 -19.99
N PRO A 126 -2.10 -2.94 -20.97
CA PRO A 126 -3.22 -2.04 -20.72
C PRO A 126 -4.44 -2.82 -20.22
N PRO A 127 -5.22 -2.23 -19.29
CA PRO A 127 -6.41 -2.88 -18.76
C PRO A 127 -7.42 -3.17 -19.89
N SER A 128 -8.04 -4.34 -19.82
CA SER A 128 -9.10 -4.79 -20.73
C SER A 128 -10.36 -5.12 -19.92
N PRO A 129 -11.58 -4.98 -20.47
CA PRO A 129 -12.81 -5.30 -19.74
C PRO A 129 -12.84 -6.70 -19.11
N ASN A 130 -12.12 -7.64 -19.72
CA ASN A 130 -12.09 -9.05 -19.31
C ASN A 130 -10.78 -9.47 -18.66
N THR A 131 -9.79 -8.57 -18.54
CA THR A 131 -8.49 -8.89 -17.97
C THR A 131 -8.07 -7.78 -17.02
N PRO A 132 -8.03 -8.04 -15.69
CA PRO A 132 -7.56 -7.05 -14.73
C PRO A 132 -6.08 -6.70 -14.99
N PRO A 133 -5.66 -5.47 -14.62
CA PRO A 133 -4.28 -5.05 -14.78
C PRO A 133 -3.33 -5.97 -13.99
N PRO A 134 -2.04 -6.03 -14.34
CA PRO A 134 -1.06 -6.84 -13.60
C PRO A 134 -1.04 -6.55 -12.09
N THR A 135 -1.23 -5.28 -11.71
CA THR A 135 -1.47 -4.84 -10.34
C THR A 135 -2.21 -3.50 -10.34
N ASP A 136 -2.89 -3.19 -9.25
CA ASP A 136 -3.54 -1.90 -8.95
C ASP A 136 -3.01 -1.25 -7.66
N GLU A 137 -2.03 -1.88 -7.01
CA GLU A 137 -1.53 -1.49 -5.70
C GLU A 137 -0.04 -1.78 -5.57
N ILE A 138 0.70 -0.83 -5.00
CA ILE A 138 2.07 -1.03 -4.56
C ILE A 138 2.15 -1.05 -3.04
N ALA A 139 3.10 -1.82 -2.51
CA ALA A 139 3.52 -1.72 -1.13
C ALA A 139 4.85 -0.96 -1.04
N ILE A 140 4.97 -0.11 -0.03
CA ILE A 140 6.22 0.55 0.40
C ILE A 140 6.50 0.14 1.84
N PHE A 141 7.75 0.20 2.29
CA PHE A 141 8.10 -0.16 3.65
C PHE A 141 9.05 0.84 4.30
N THR A 142 8.85 1.05 5.59
CA THR A 142 9.77 1.75 6.48
C THR A 142 9.84 1.02 7.82
N ALA A 143 10.48 1.61 8.83
CA ALA A 143 10.62 1.04 10.16
C ALA A 143 10.37 2.07 11.26
N ALA A 144 10.06 1.59 12.45
CA ALA A 144 9.89 2.43 13.64
C ALA A 144 11.22 2.76 14.34
N THR A 145 12.35 2.18 13.90
CA THR A 145 13.68 2.45 14.47
C THR A 145 14.73 2.76 13.39
N ASP A 146 15.59 3.74 13.68
CA ASP A 146 16.71 4.10 12.79
C ASP A 146 17.69 2.95 12.63
N ALA A 147 17.91 2.14 13.66
CA ALA A 147 18.83 1.01 13.61
C ALA A 147 18.37 -0.01 12.55
N PHE A 148 17.08 -0.36 12.54
CA PHE A 148 16.52 -1.28 11.55
C PHE A 148 16.54 -0.67 10.15
N CYS A 149 16.17 0.62 10.02
CA CYS A 149 16.17 1.30 8.74
C CYS A 149 17.59 1.37 8.12
N LYS A 150 18.61 1.67 8.94
CA LYS A 150 20.01 1.68 8.50
C LYS A 150 20.48 0.28 8.06
N ALA A 151 20.14 -0.76 8.82
CA ALA A 151 20.54 -2.12 8.48
C ALA A 151 19.92 -2.62 7.14
N ASN A 152 18.70 -2.20 6.81
CA ASN A 152 17.96 -2.72 5.65
C ASN A 152 18.04 -1.83 4.41
N THR A 153 18.02 -0.51 4.58
CA THR A 153 17.98 0.47 3.47
C THR A 153 19.10 1.49 3.52
N ASN A 154 20.06 1.35 4.45
CA ASN A 154 21.21 2.23 4.64
C ASN A 154 20.83 3.72 4.77
N CYS A 155 19.74 4.00 5.48
CA CYS A 155 19.27 5.35 5.78
C CYS A 155 18.52 5.39 7.12
N THR A 156 18.32 6.57 7.67
CA THR A 156 17.41 6.83 8.81
C THR A 156 15.94 6.73 8.39
N ILE A 157 15.04 6.70 9.37
CA ILE A 157 13.59 6.75 9.13
C ILE A 157 13.24 8.03 8.37
N ALA A 158 13.77 9.19 8.78
CA ALA A 158 13.48 10.47 8.14
C ALA A 158 13.89 10.49 6.66
N GLU A 159 15.08 9.97 6.35
CA GLU A 159 15.56 9.83 4.96
C GLU A 159 14.73 8.80 4.17
N SER A 160 14.34 7.69 4.79
CA SER A 160 13.45 6.69 4.19
C SER A 160 12.11 7.32 3.80
N LEU A 161 11.46 8.05 4.71
CA LEU A 161 10.19 8.72 4.44
C LEU A 161 10.31 9.76 3.33
N SER A 162 11.38 10.56 3.31
CA SER A 162 11.64 11.52 2.24
C SER A 162 11.78 10.84 0.86
N ARG A 163 12.47 9.70 0.78
CA ARG A 163 12.57 8.93 -0.47
C ARG A 163 11.23 8.32 -0.88
N LEU A 164 10.48 7.81 0.08
CA LEU A 164 9.18 7.17 -0.15
C LEU A 164 8.10 8.17 -0.54
N GLU A 165 8.19 9.44 -0.12
CA GLU A 165 7.28 10.51 -0.55
C GLU A 165 7.24 10.63 -2.07
N THR A 166 8.41 10.66 -2.73
CA THR A 166 8.49 10.75 -4.19
C THR A 166 7.91 9.51 -4.88
N VAL A 167 8.18 8.31 -4.34
CA VAL A 167 7.62 7.05 -4.86
C VAL A 167 6.11 7.02 -4.73
N THR A 168 5.60 7.39 -3.54
CA THR A 168 4.18 7.41 -3.21
C THR A 168 3.44 8.38 -4.10
N GLN A 169 3.93 9.62 -4.23
CA GLN A 169 3.29 10.63 -5.06
C GLN A 169 3.23 10.18 -6.52
N LYS A 170 4.34 9.70 -7.09
CA LYS A 170 4.38 9.21 -8.47
C LYS A 170 3.45 8.03 -8.69
N ALA A 171 3.30 7.10 -7.74
CA ALA A 171 2.37 5.98 -7.85
C ALA A 171 0.90 6.45 -7.82
N LEU A 172 0.57 7.35 -6.90
CA LEU A 172 -0.77 7.96 -6.81
C LEU A 172 -1.14 8.73 -8.08
N ASP A 173 -0.21 9.48 -8.65
CA ASP A 173 -0.40 10.23 -9.90
C ASP A 173 -0.69 9.31 -11.10
N GLN A 174 -0.26 8.04 -11.03
CA GLN A 174 -0.55 7.00 -12.01
C GLN A 174 -1.80 6.17 -11.68
N GLY A 175 -2.55 6.56 -10.64
CA GLY A 175 -3.78 5.89 -10.23
C GLY A 175 -3.58 4.59 -9.44
N LEU A 176 -2.36 4.30 -8.98
CA LEU A 176 -2.08 3.14 -8.15
C LEU A 176 -2.42 3.43 -6.68
N ARG A 177 -2.94 2.41 -5.98
CA ARG A 177 -3.05 2.45 -4.51
C ARG A 177 -1.67 2.24 -3.88
N VAL A 178 -1.47 2.79 -2.69
CA VAL A 178 -0.22 2.64 -1.94
C VAL A 178 -0.49 2.11 -0.54
N ARG A 179 0.14 0.99 -0.20
CA ARG A 179 0.13 0.39 1.14
C ARG A 179 1.46 0.63 1.83
N GLY A 180 1.43 1.10 3.08
CA GLY A 180 2.62 1.27 3.90
C GLY A 180 2.82 0.12 4.89
N HIS A 181 4.02 -0.46 4.91
CA HIS A 181 4.48 -1.38 5.96
C HIS A 181 5.41 -0.66 6.94
N VAL A 182 5.21 -0.86 8.23
CA VAL A 182 6.06 -0.32 9.30
C VAL A 182 6.65 -1.48 10.10
N SER A 183 7.95 -1.67 9.99
CA SER A 183 8.68 -2.72 10.70
C SER A 183 8.98 -2.32 12.15
N ILE A 184 9.07 -3.30 13.06
CA ILE A 184 9.42 -3.11 14.49
C ILE A 184 8.39 -2.25 15.24
N LEU A 185 7.11 -2.52 15.04
CA LEU A 185 6.04 -1.75 15.70
C LEU A 185 5.89 -2.10 17.20
N LEU A 186 6.07 -3.37 17.55
CA LEU A 186 6.01 -3.83 18.94
C LEU A 186 7.45 -4.02 19.46
N ALA A 187 7.75 -3.40 20.59
CA ALA A 187 8.94 -3.74 21.35
C ALA A 187 8.70 -5.08 22.07
N ALA A 188 9.69 -5.98 22.05
CA ALA A 188 9.72 -7.07 23.01
C ALA A 188 9.96 -6.43 24.39
N ILE A 189 8.96 -6.53 25.27
CA ILE A 189 9.00 -6.05 26.66
C ILE A 189 9.67 -7.12 27.52
#